data_AF-P44192-F1
#
_entry.id   AF-P44192-F1
#
_cell.length_a   1.000
_cell.length_b   1.000
_cell.length_c   1.000
_cell.angle_alpha   90.00
_cell.angle_beta   90.00
_cell.angle_gamma   90.00
#
_symmetry.space_group_name_H-M   'P 1'
#
loop_
_entity.id
_entity.type
_entity.pdbx_description
1 polymer ?
#
loop_
_entity_poly.entity_id
_entity_poly.type
_entity_poly.pdbx_seq_one_letter_code
_entity_poly.pdbx_strand_id
1 'polypeptide(L)'
;MKCDARYAEKYRMRPISDELGMEIDGYLGVIRKVTPELYDVFVLTYIKRWEKQGIWRYLHISRREYFNRLKTVKTSLLLLLSTEGKQYLFIA
;
A
#
# COMPACT_ATOMS: atom_id res chain seq x y z
N MET A 1 -12.21 -2.50 15.23
CA MET A 1 -12.35 -2.79 13.78
C MET A 1 -11.70 -4.13 13.50
N LYS A 2 -12.44 -5.12 12.95
CA LYS A 2 -11.92 -6.47 12.68
C LYS A 2 -11.21 -6.50 11.32
N CYS A 3 -10.03 -7.12 11.24
CA CYS A 3 -9.46 -7.55 9.95
C CYS A 3 -10.46 -8.49 9.29
N ASP A 4 -10.85 -8.18 8.06
CA ASP A 4 -11.79 -9.01 7.33
C ASP A 4 -11.03 -10.07 6.52
N ALA A 5 -11.19 -11.33 6.93
CA ALA A 5 -10.55 -12.48 6.30
C ALA A 5 -10.88 -12.63 4.80
N ARG A 6 -12.01 -12.07 4.34
CA ARG A 6 -12.43 -12.07 2.92
C ARG A 6 -11.39 -11.39 2.00
N TYR A 7 -10.51 -10.54 2.54
CA TYR A 7 -9.47 -9.89 1.74
C TYR A 7 -8.24 -10.77 1.49
N ALA A 8 -8.05 -11.88 2.23
CA ALA A 8 -6.93 -12.78 2.01
C ALA A 8 -6.99 -13.40 0.60
N GLU A 9 -8.18 -13.75 0.13
CA GLU A 9 -8.38 -14.29 -1.23
C GLU A 9 -8.33 -13.21 -2.32
N LYS A 10 -8.81 -12.00 -2.00
CA LYS A 10 -8.94 -10.92 -2.98
C LYS A 10 -7.59 -10.42 -3.49
N TYR A 11 -6.60 -10.34 -2.60
CA TYR A 11 -5.26 -9.97 -2.99
C TYR A 11 -4.45 -11.25 -3.17
N ARG A 12 -4.23 -11.65 -4.43
CA ARG A 12 -3.29 -12.72 -4.78
C ARG A 12 -1.87 -12.25 -4.47
N MET A 13 -1.51 -12.22 -3.19
CA MET A 13 -0.17 -11.89 -2.77
C MET A 13 0.71 -13.10 -3.01
N ARG A 14 1.66 -12.97 -3.93
CA ARG A 14 2.76 -13.91 -4.01
C ARG A 14 3.61 -13.75 -2.76
N PRO A 15 4.14 -14.85 -2.18
CA PRO A 15 5.16 -14.72 -1.15
C PRO A 15 6.31 -13.88 -1.70
N ILE A 16 6.80 -12.95 -0.89
CA ILE A 16 8.01 -12.17 -1.15
C ILE A 16 9.13 -12.71 -0.27
N SER A 17 10.38 -12.53 -0.70
CA SER A 17 11.52 -12.87 0.16
C SER A 17 11.61 -11.90 1.34
N ASP A 18 12.28 -12.30 2.41
CA ASP A 18 12.48 -11.45 3.58
C ASP A 18 13.29 -10.19 3.22
N GLU A 19 14.28 -10.30 2.33
CA GLU A 19 15.06 -9.17 1.84
C GLU A 19 14.19 -8.13 1.14
N LEU A 20 13.31 -8.59 0.23
CA LEU A 20 12.37 -7.71 -0.44
C LEU A 20 11.34 -7.11 0.53
N GLY A 21 10.94 -7.88 1.55
CA GLY A 21 10.11 -7.39 2.64
C GLY A 21 10.76 -6.25 3.41
N MET A 22 12.04 -6.39 3.76
CA MET A 22 12.82 -5.35 4.45
C MET A 22 13.02 -4.10 3.57
N GLU A 23 13.28 -4.27 2.28
CA GLU A 23 13.38 -3.14 1.33
C GLU A 23 12.06 -2.36 1.26
N ILE A 24 10.94 -3.07 1.10
CA ILE A 24 9.60 -2.46 1.09
C ILE A 24 9.32 -1.72 2.41
N ASP A 25 9.66 -2.31 3.56
CA ASP A 25 9.48 -1.67 4.86
C ASP A 25 10.29 -0.36 4.98
N GLY A 26 11.55 -0.39 4.53
CA GLY A 26 12.40 0.80 4.43
C GLY A 26 11.76 1.90 3.58
N TYR A 27 11.26 1.57 2.39
CA TYR A 27 10.57 2.53 1.53
C TYR A 27 9.27 3.06 2.13
N LEU A 28 8.49 2.20 2.78
CA LEU A 28 7.31 2.64 3.53
C LEU A 28 7.69 3.59 4.67
N GLY A 29 8.85 3.38 5.30
CA GLY A 29 9.42 4.30 6.28
C GLY A 29 9.73 5.69 5.70
N VAL A 30 10.26 5.76 4.48
CA VAL A 30 10.48 7.03 3.76
C VAL A 30 9.15 7.71 3.43
N ILE A 31 8.19 6.96 2.87
CA ILE A 31 6.87 7.48 2.51
C ILE A 31 6.16 8.01 3.77
N ARG A 32 6.23 7.31 4.90
CA ARG A 32 5.66 7.77 6.18
C ARG A 32 6.20 9.13 6.62
N LYS A 33 7.49 9.40 6.37
CA LYS A 33 8.13 10.68 6.75
C LYS A 33 7.80 11.81 5.78
N VAL A 34 7.74 11.52 4.48
CA VAL A 34 7.61 12.54 3.42
C VAL A 34 6.15 12.82 3.05
N THR A 35 5.32 11.78 3.01
CA THR A 35 3.89 11.83 2.60
C THR A 35 3.07 10.87 3.48
N PRO A 36 2.89 11.18 4.79
CA PRO A 36 2.18 10.32 5.74
C PRO A 36 0.77 9.94 5.26
N GLU A 37 0.11 10.82 4.52
CA GLU A 37 -1.22 10.58 3.95
C GLU A 37 -1.25 9.48 2.87
N LEU A 38 -0.14 9.25 2.16
CA LEU A 38 0.00 8.13 1.24
C LEU A 38 0.29 6.83 2.00
N TYR A 39 1.13 6.92 3.03
CA TYR A 39 1.41 5.81 3.94
C TYR A 39 0.14 5.29 4.59
N ASP A 40 -0.70 6.17 5.16
CA ASP A 40 -1.94 5.78 5.85
C ASP A 40 -2.90 5.05 4.91
N VAL A 41 -3.09 5.57 3.70
CA VAL A 41 -3.96 4.93 2.70
C VAL A 41 -3.42 3.55 2.31
N PHE A 42 -2.10 3.39 2.17
CA PHE A 42 -1.47 2.11 1.86
C PHE A 42 -1.65 1.10 3.00
N VAL A 43 -1.30 1.49 4.23
CA VAL A 43 -1.36 0.63 5.42
C VAL A 43 -2.79 0.19 5.70
N LEU A 44 -3.75 1.12 5.65
CA LEU A 44 -5.15 0.79 5.88
C LEU A 44 -5.70 -0.15 4.80
N THR A 45 -5.23 -0.01 3.55
CA THR A 45 -5.70 -0.83 2.43
C THR A 45 -5.08 -2.24 2.43
N TYR A 46 -3.77 -2.35 2.61
CA TYR A 46 -3.03 -3.60 2.37
C TYR A 46 -2.64 -4.33 3.64
N ILE A 47 -2.22 -3.61 4.68
CA ILE A 47 -1.75 -4.20 5.93
C ILE A 47 -2.92 -4.46 6.87
N LYS A 48 -3.73 -3.43 7.16
CA LYS A 48 -4.90 -3.54 8.05
C LYS A 48 -6.14 -4.05 7.32
N ARG A 49 -6.15 -4.01 5.98
CA ARG A 49 -7.23 -4.53 5.12
C ARG A 49 -8.62 -4.02 5.50
N TRP A 50 -8.72 -2.72 5.73
CA TRP A 50 -9.99 -2.07 6.02
C TRP A 50 -10.87 -2.03 4.77
N GLU A 51 -12.19 -2.03 4.99
CA GLU A 51 -13.13 -1.75 3.91
C GLU A 51 -12.93 -0.34 3.38
N LYS A 52 -12.93 -0.19 2.05
CA LYS A 52 -12.65 1.09 1.38
C LYS A 52 -13.52 2.23 1.92
N GLN A 53 -14.82 1.99 2.10
CA GLN A 53 -15.74 2.98 2.68
C GLN A 53 -15.37 3.39 4.11
N GLY A 54 -14.83 2.46 4.90
CA GLY A 54 -14.29 2.75 6.23
C GLY A 54 -13.05 3.65 6.16
N ILE A 55 -12.14 3.38 5.21
CA ILE A 55 -10.94 4.20 5.00
C ILE A 55 -11.30 5.63 4.59
N TRP A 56 -12.24 5.80 3.66
CA TRP A 56 -12.67 7.12 3.18
C TRP A 56 -13.23 7.98 4.32
N ARG A 57 -14.08 7.38 5.16
CA ARG A 57 -14.67 8.06 6.33
C ARG A 57 -13.61 8.39 7.37
N TYR A 58 -12.72 7.45 7.67
CA TYR A 58 -11.68 7.64 8.69
C TYR A 58 -10.65 8.70 8.30
N LEU A 59 -10.23 8.73 7.03
CA LEU A 59 -9.26 9.72 6.54
C LEU A 59 -9.91 11.02 6.05
N HIS A 60 -11.23 11.13 6.11
CA HIS A 60 -12.00 12.28 5.59
C HIS A 60 -11.68 12.62 4.13
N ILE A 61 -11.56 11.59 3.27
CA ILE A 61 -11.23 11.75 1.85
C ILE A 61 -12.33 11.23 0.92
N SER A 62 -12.41 11.81 -0.27
CA SER A 62 -13.31 11.31 -1.32
C SER A 62 -12.82 9.97 -1.88
N ARG A 63 -13.74 9.22 -2.50
CA ARG A 63 -13.40 8.00 -3.25
C ARG A 63 -12.32 8.26 -4.32
N ARG A 64 -12.40 9.39 -5.03
CA ARG A 64 -11.42 9.76 -6.08
C ARG A 64 -10.05 9.96 -5.47
N GLU A 65 -9.98 10.71 -4.38
CA GLU A 65 -8.75 11.00 -3.67
C GLU A 65 -8.09 9.72 -3.13
N TYR A 66 -8.88 8.80 -2.55
CA TYR A 66 -8.39 7.49 -2.13
C TYR A 66 -7.70 6.72 -3.26
N PHE A 67 -8.32 6.64 -4.44
CA PHE A 67 -7.72 5.92 -5.57
C PHE A 67 -6.51 6.65 -6.14
N ASN A 68 -6.52 7.99 -6.15
CA ASN A 68 -5.36 8.78 -6.55
C ASN A 68 -4.18 8.52 -5.62
N ARG A 69 -4.37 8.60 -4.30
CA ARG A 69 -3.34 8.31 -3.30
C ARG A 69 -2.81 6.89 -3.41
N LEU A 70 -3.69 5.91 -3.59
CA LEU A 70 -3.27 4.52 -3.82
C LEU A 70 -2.46 4.34 -5.10
N LYS A 71 -2.82 5.05 -6.18
CA LYS A 71 -2.06 5.01 -7.42
C LYS A 71 -0.68 5.61 -7.19
N THR A 72 -0.61 6.80 -6.58
CA THR A 72 0.64 7.50 -6.29
C THR A 72 1.59 6.64 -5.46
N VAL A 73 1.12 6.10 -4.32
CA VAL A 73 1.99 5.30 -3.43
C VAL A 73 2.51 4.03 -4.11
N LYS A 74 1.69 3.35 -4.93
CA LYS A 74 2.13 2.19 -5.70
C LYS A 74 3.17 2.55 -6.76
N THR A 75 2.94 3.65 -7.48
CA THR A 75 3.90 4.13 -8.48
C THR A 75 5.20 4.54 -7.81
N SER A 76 5.16 5.22 -6.67
CA SER A 76 6.35 5.57 -5.89
C SER A 76 7.12 4.33 -5.43
N LEU A 77 6.45 3.33 -4.87
CA LEU A 77 7.08 2.07 -4.48
C LEU A 77 7.68 1.32 -5.67
N LEU A 78 6.96 1.24 -6.79
CA LEU A 78 7.46 0.60 -8.00
C LEU A 78 8.70 1.32 -8.55
N LEU A 79 8.71 2.66 -8.53
CA LEU A 79 9.86 3.45 -8.96
C LEU A 79 11.06 3.17 -8.06
N LEU A 80 10.88 3.18 -6.74
CA LEU A 80 11.93 2.89 -5.76
C LEU A 80 12.53 1.48 -5.94
N LEU A 81 11.67 0.47 -6.12
CA LEU A 81 12.11 -0.90 -6.41
C LEU A 81 12.82 -1.00 -7.78
N SER A 82 12.32 -0.28 -8.80
CA SER A 82 12.92 -0.28 -10.13
C SER A 82 14.27 0.44 -10.19
N THR A 83 14.49 1.46 -9.36
CA THR A 83 15.78 2.18 -9.30
C THR A 83 16.90 1.31 -8.74
N GLU A 84 16.58 0.26 -7.98
CA GLU A 84 17.54 -0.77 -7.57
C GLU A 84 17.71 -1.90 -8.61
N GLY A 85 17.12 -1.75 -9.81
CA GLY A 85 17.15 -2.75 -10.87
C GLY A 85 16.16 -3.91 -10.68
N LYS A 86 15.18 -3.78 -9.77
CA LYS A 86 14.25 -4.86 -9.39
C LYS A 86 12.81 -4.54 -9.79
N GLN A 87 12.36 -5.03 -10.95
CA GLN A 87 10.96 -4.96 -11.37
C GLN A 87 10.13 -6.07 -10.69
N TYR A 88 9.71 -5.88 -9.44
CA TYR A 88 8.76 -6.79 -8.79
C TYR A 88 7.63 -6.00 -8.12
N LEU A 89 6.42 -6.57 -8.13
CA LEU A 89 5.18 -6.07 -7.54
C LEU A 89 4.49 -4.92 -8.29
N PHE A 90 3.55 -5.28 -9.17
CA PHE A 90 2.13 -4.86 -9.16
C PHE A 90 1.55 -5.24 -10.54
N ILE A 91 1.26 -6.53 -10.76
CA ILE A 91 0.36 -6.92 -11.85
C ILE A 91 -1.06 -6.81 -11.27
N ALA A 92 -1.90 -6.04 -11.95
CA ALA A 92 -3.27 -5.71 -11.58
C ALA A 92 -4.18 -6.93 -11.42
#